data_AF-A0A2V5NS42-F1
#
_entry.id   AF-A0A2V5NS42-F1
#
_cell.length_a   1.000
_cell.length_b   1.000
_cell.length_c   1.000
_cell.angle_alpha   90.00
_cell.angle_beta   90.00
_cell.angle_gamma   90.00
#
_symmetry.space_group_name_H-M   'P 1'
#
loop_
_entity.id
_entity.type
_entity.pdbx_description
1 polymer ?
#
loop_
_entity_poly.entity_id
_entity_poly.type
_entity_poly.pdbx_seq_one_letter_code
_entity_poly.pdbx_strand_id
1 'polypeptide(L)' 'GYGHSIENVGSSASRILIGFNSGIYESIDLSAWVAGNPVDVLATNFNRPASLFDKFPRKDVFIAPNE' A
#
# COMPACT_ATOMS: atom_id res chain seq x y z
N GLY A 1 10.18 -1.74 10.86
CA GLY A 1 8.91 -1.53 10.16
C GLY A 1 8.66 -0.06 9.88
N TYR A 2 9.63 0.65 9.29
CA TYR A 2 9.34 1.98 8.73
C TYR A 2 8.54 1.81 7.44
N GLY A 3 7.55 2.68 7.23
CA GLY A 3 6.83 2.74 5.96
C GLY A 3 7.78 3.11 4.82
N HIS A 4 7.62 2.47 3.67
CA HIS A 4 8.46 2.67 2.50
C HIS A 4 7.68 2.34 1.23
N SER A 5 8.13 2.88 0.10
CA SER A 5 7.71 2.52 -1.26
C SER A 5 8.92 2.60 -2.19
N ILE A 6 8.85 1.90 -3.32
CA ILE A 6 9.86 1.97 -4.37
C ILE A 6 9.14 2.28 -5.68
N GLU A 7 9.57 3.34 -6.35
CA GLU A 7 9.00 3.80 -7.62
C GLU A 7 10.05 3.72 -8.72
N ASN A 8 9.66 3.18 -9.88
CA ASN A 8 10.49 3.24 -11.08
C ASN A 8 10.28 4.56 -11.81
N VAL A 9 11.21 5.51 -11.63
CA VAL A 9 11.20 6.82 -12.29
C VAL A 9 11.84 6.83 -13.69
N GLY A 10 12.31 5.68 -14.18
CA GLY A 10 12.96 5.54 -15.48
C GLY A 10 12.03 5.07 -16.60
N SER A 11 12.49 5.15 -17.85
CA SER A 11 11.76 4.70 -19.03
C SER A 11 11.95 3.21 -19.37
N SER A 12 12.80 2.50 -18.62
CA SER A 12 13.09 1.08 -18.79
C SER A 12 12.66 0.27 -17.57
N ALA A 13 12.55 -1.06 -17.72
CA ALA A 13 12.24 -1.96 -16.62
C ALA A 13 13.33 -1.91 -15.52
N SER A 14 12.90 -1.78 -14.26
CA SER A 14 13.77 -1.88 -13.09
C SER A 14 13.87 -3.34 -12.60
N ARG A 15 15.02 -3.72 -12.06
CA ARG A 15 15.27 -5.04 -11.45
C ARG A 15 15.89 -4.82 -10.07
N ILE A 16 15.30 -5.42 -9.04
CA ILE A 16 15.66 -5.17 -7.64
C ILE A 16 15.79 -6.51 -6.91
N LEU A 17 16.77 -6.59 -6.01
CA LEU A 17 16.90 -7.67 -5.02
C LEU A 17 16.75 -7.04 -3.63
N ILE A 18 15.83 -7.54 -2.82
CA ILE A 18 15.61 -7.08 -1.44
C ILE A 18 16.00 -8.21 -0.49
N GLY A 19 16.92 -7.93 0.43
CA GLY A 19 17.37 -8.87 1.46
C GLY A 19 16.79 -8.52 2.83
N PHE A 20 16.38 -9.55 3.57
CA PHE A 20 15.90 -9.44 4.94
C PHE A 20 16.78 -10.29 5.86
N ASN A 21 16.90 -9.89 7.13
CA ASN A 21 17.65 -10.65 8.15
C ASN A 21 16.81 -11.76 8.82
N SER A 22 15.70 -12.15 8.19
CA SER A 22 14.80 -13.23 8.61
C SER A 22 14.49 -14.14 7.43
N GLY A 23 14.30 -15.43 7.69
CA GLY A 23 13.86 -16.41 6.70
C GLY A 23 12.35 -16.39 6.43
N ILE A 24 11.59 -15.64 7.23
CA ILE A 24 10.14 -15.46 7.07
C ILE A 24 9.91 -14.07 6.50
N TYR A 25 9.32 -14.01 5.31
CA TYR A 25 8.89 -12.75 4.71
C TYR A 25 7.54 -12.33 5.30
N GLU A 26 7.49 -11.14 5.86
CA GLU A 26 6.27 -10.52 6.40
C GLU A 26 6.17 -9.08 5.90
N SER A 27 4.98 -8.69 5.47
CA SER A 27 4.66 -7.32 5.04
C SER A 27 3.26 -6.93 5.53
N ILE A 28 3.05 -5.62 5.69
CA ILE A 28 1.73 -5.03 5.84
C ILE A 28 1.61 -3.98 4.74
N ASP A 29 0.90 -4.35 3.68
CA ASP A 29 0.70 -3.48 2.53
C ASP A 29 -0.40 -2.46 2.85
N LEU A 30 -0.16 -1.18 2.51
CA LEU A 30 -1.08 -0.09 2.86
C LEU A 30 -2.48 -0.31 2.27
N SER A 31 -2.56 -0.83 1.05
CA SER A 31 -3.81 -1.16 0.37
C SER A 31 -4.59 -2.25 1.11
N ALA A 32 -3.92 -3.31 1.56
CA ALA A 32 -4.52 -4.36 2.39
C ALA A 32 -4.98 -3.81 3.75
N TRP A 33 -4.18 -2.96 4.40
CA TRP A 33 -4.54 -2.33 5.68
C TRP A 33 -5.77 -1.43 5.53
N VAL A 34 -5.83 -0.58 4.50
CA VAL A 34 -7.01 0.24 4.22
C VAL A 34 -8.23 -0.63 3.93
N ALA A 35 -8.10 -1.66 3.08
CA ALA A 35 -9.19 -2.56 2.74
C ALA A 35 -9.73 -3.33 3.96
N GLY A 36 -8.88 -3.63 4.94
CA GLY A 36 -9.21 -4.36 6.16
C GLY A 36 -9.86 -3.52 7.26
N ASN A 37 -9.98 -2.21 7.10
CA ASN A 37 -10.54 -1.32 8.11
C ASN A 37 -11.96 -0.82 7.74
N PRO A 38 -12.85 -0.64 8.74
CA PRO A 38 -14.13 0.02 8.54
C PRO A 38 -14.00 1.44 7.97
N VAL A 39 -14.93 1.82 7.09
CA VAL A 39 -14.90 3.12 6.40
C VAL A 39 -15.03 4.30 7.35
N ASP A 40 -15.79 4.17 8.43
CA ASP A 40 -15.95 5.19 9.47
C ASP A 40 -14.65 5.40 10.27
N VAL A 41 -13.90 4.34 10.57
CA VAL A 41 -12.57 4.41 11.18
C VAL A 41 -11.61 5.17 10.27
N LEU A 42 -11.60 4.87 8.97
CA LEU A 42 -10.78 5.58 7.99
C LEU A 42 -11.19 7.06 7.88
N ALA A 43 -12.47 7.34 7.69
CA ALA A 43 -13.00 8.70 7.60
C ALA A 43 -12.61 9.56 8.80
N THR A 44 -12.70 8.99 10.01
CA THR A 44 -12.35 9.65 11.26
C THR A 44 -10.85 9.93 11.35
N ASN A 45 -10.00 8.92 11.11
CA ASN A 45 -8.54 9.05 11.26
C ASN A 45 -7.91 9.99 10.22
N PHE A 46 -8.42 10.00 9.00
CA PHE A 46 -7.91 10.86 7.93
C PHE A 46 -8.59 12.24 7.88
N ASN A 47 -9.64 12.46 8.69
CA ASN A 47 -10.49 13.65 8.66
C ASN A 47 -11.00 13.95 7.23
N ARG A 48 -11.60 12.93 6.60
CA ARG A 48 -12.13 13.00 5.22
C ARG A 48 -13.52 12.36 5.13
N PRO A 49 -14.34 12.73 4.13
CA PRO A 49 -15.63 12.09 3.92
C PRO A 49 -15.49 10.59 3.63
N ALA A 50 -16.43 9.78 4.13
CA ALA A 50 -16.49 8.34 3.87
C ALA A 50 -16.46 7.99 2.37
N SER A 51 -17.10 8.81 1.54
CA SER A 51 -17.16 8.63 0.08
C SER A 51 -15.80 8.73 -0.63
N LEU A 52 -14.77 9.27 0.04
CA LEU A 52 -13.41 9.24 -0.49
C LEU A 52 -12.89 7.80 -0.56
N PHE A 53 -13.17 6.98 0.46
CA PHE A 53 -12.66 5.62 0.60
C PHE A 53 -13.37 4.61 -0.29
N ASP A 54 -14.49 4.98 -0.92
CA ASP A 54 -15.13 4.18 -1.96
C ASP A 54 -14.26 4.04 -3.21
N LYS A 55 -13.30 4.96 -3.40
CA LYS A 55 -12.34 4.93 -4.52
C LYS A 55 -11.09 4.09 -4.23
N PHE A 56 -10.89 3.67 -2.98
CA PHE A 56 -9.68 2.97 -2.57
C PHE A 56 -9.79 1.47 -2.90
N PRO A 57 -8.66 0.77 -3.13
CA PRO A 57 -8.67 -0.67 -3.31
C PRO A 57 -9.34 -1.38 -2.13
N ARG A 58 -10.20 -2.37 -2.42
CA ARG A 58 -10.79 -3.29 -1.42
C ARG A 58 -10.07 -4.62 -1.34
N LYS A 59 -8.80 -4.63 -1.75
CA LYS A 59 -7.90 -5.76 -1.79
C LYS A 59 -6.46 -5.27 -1.69
N ASP A 60 -5.57 -6.21 -1.43
CA ASP A 60 -4.14 -5.96 -1.52
C ASP A 60 -3.71 -5.60 -2.95
N VAL A 61 -2.76 -4.67 -3.04
CA VAL A 61 -2.13 -4.17 -4.27
C VAL A 61 -0.64 -4.08 -4.00
N PHE A 62 0.07 -5.15 -4.37
CA PHE A 62 1.51 -5.31 -4.15
C PHE A 62 2.37 -4.44 -5.08
N ILE A 63 1.97 -4.30 -6.36
CA ILE A 63 2.60 -3.39 -7.34
C ILE A 63 1.49 -2.63 -8.05
N ALA A 64 1.52 -1.30 -7.95
CA ALA A 64 0.61 -0.42 -8.66
C ALA A 64 1.20 -0.02 -10.03
N PRO A 65 0.35 0.22 -11.06
CA PRO A 65 0.81 0.83 -12.30
C PRO A 65 1.29 2.26 -12.04
N ASN A 66 2.12 2.78 -12.95
CA ASN A 66 2.41 4.21 -12.97
C ASN A 66 1.12 4.98 -13.28
N GLU A 67 0.88 6.09 -12.56
CA GLU A 67 -0.19 7.04 -12.89
C GLU A 67 0.14 7.87 -14.14
#